data_AF-A0A224XZX7-F1
#
_entry.id   AF-A0A224XZX7-F1
#
_cell.length_a   1.000
_cell.length_b   1.000
_cell.length_c   1.000
_cell.angle_alpha   90.00
_cell.angle_beta   90.00
_cell.angle_gamma   90.00
#
_symmetry.space_group_name_H-M   'P 1'
#
loop_
_entity.id
_entity.type
_entity.pdbx_description
1 polymer ?
#
loop_
_entity_poly.entity_id
_entity_poly.type
_entity_poly.pdbx_seq_one_letter_code
_entity_poly.pdbx_strand_id
1 'polypeptide(L)'
;RVVGDQRLTYEELLTVVTDVEAILNSRPLCSLSSDPNDPEPLTPGHFLVFRPLTAPPERDVTTLNINRLSRWQLTQRIQQDFWKRWRQEYLHTLQQRTKWLTPATDVAPGTVVIIHQDNIPPRQWPLGRITALHPGRDSVHRVADVQTSSGVLRRPLAKLCPLPSQ
;
A
#
# COMPACT_ATOMS: atom_id res chain seq x y z
N ARG A 1 2.03 -18.00 -7.46
CA ARG A 1 0.61 -18.29 -7.81
C ARG A 1 -0.25 -18.21 -6.53
N VAL A 2 -1.38 -17.47 -6.55
CA VAL A 2 -2.19 -17.19 -5.33
C VAL A 2 -3.31 -18.22 -5.14
N VAL A 3 -4.07 -18.53 -6.19
CA VAL A 3 -5.17 -19.50 -6.15
C VAL A 3 -4.67 -20.96 -6.01
N GLY A 4 -3.52 -21.28 -6.62
CA GLY A 4 -2.93 -22.63 -6.55
C GLY A 4 -3.85 -23.70 -7.15
N ASP A 5 -3.95 -24.85 -6.50
CA ASP A 5 -4.76 -26.01 -6.93
C ASP A 5 -6.19 -26.01 -6.35
N GLN A 6 -6.64 -24.87 -5.81
CA GLN A 6 -7.94 -24.78 -5.16
C GLN A 6 -9.09 -24.80 -6.17
N ARG A 7 -10.10 -25.64 -5.92
CA ARG A 7 -11.33 -25.69 -6.71
C ARG A 7 -12.35 -24.68 -6.17
N LEU A 8 -12.58 -23.63 -6.94
CA LEU A 8 -13.58 -22.60 -6.65
C LEU A 8 -14.87 -22.90 -7.41
N THR A 9 -16.00 -22.60 -6.78
CA THR A 9 -17.27 -22.49 -7.50
C THR A 9 -17.26 -21.22 -8.36
N TYR A 10 -18.25 -21.09 -9.26
CA TYR A 10 -18.42 -19.88 -10.04
C TYR A 10 -18.55 -18.63 -9.16
N GLU A 11 -19.37 -18.70 -8.11
CA GLU A 11 -19.63 -17.57 -7.20
C GLU A 11 -18.39 -17.17 -6.42
N GLU A 12 -17.59 -18.13 -5.97
CA GLU A 12 -16.35 -17.86 -5.25
C GLU A 12 -15.28 -17.27 -6.16
N LEU A 13 -15.16 -17.79 -7.39
CA LEU A 13 -14.23 -17.25 -8.38
C LEU A 13 -14.61 -15.81 -8.72
N LEU A 14 -15.90 -15.55 -8.97
CA LEU A 14 -16.41 -14.21 -9.24
C LEU A 14 -16.08 -13.28 -8.08
N THR A 15 -16.36 -13.70 -6.84
CA THR A 15 -16.01 -12.94 -5.62
C THR A 15 -14.52 -12.59 -5.59
N VAL A 16 -13.65 -13.59 -5.78
CA VAL A 16 -12.19 -13.39 -5.77
C VAL A 16 -11.74 -12.40 -6.85
N VAL A 17 -12.26 -12.51 -8.07
CA VAL A 17 -11.88 -11.61 -9.18
C VAL A 17 -12.35 -10.19 -8.90
N THR A 18 -13.58 -10.00 -8.42
CA THR A 18 -14.09 -8.68 -8.05
C THR A 18 -13.28 -8.05 -6.92
N ASP A 19 -12.88 -8.84 -5.93
CA ASP A 19 -12.00 -8.35 -4.85
C ASP A 19 -10.60 -7.98 -5.35
N VAL A 20 -10.05 -8.76 -6.28
CA VAL A 20 -8.78 -8.44 -6.95
C VAL A 20 -8.89 -7.13 -7.72
N GLU A 21 -9.95 -6.94 -8.50
CA GLU A 21 -10.22 -5.69 -9.21
C GLU A 21 -10.26 -4.50 -8.24
N ALA A 22 -11.00 -4.63 -7.13
CA ALA A 22 -11.08 -3.60 -6.10
C ALA A 22 -9.71 -3.30 -5.48
N ILE A 23 -8.88 -4.33 -5.21
CA ILE A 23 -7.51 -4.15 -4.73
C ILE A 23 -6.67 -3.36 -5.72
N LEU A 24 -6.68 -3.73 -7.00
CA LEU A 24 -5.90 -3.05 -8.03
C LEU A 24 -6.31 -1.59 -8.19
N ASN A 25 -7.61 -1.31 -8.08
CA ASN A 25 -8.19 0.03 -8.20
C ASN A 25 -8.11 0.86 -6.92
N SER A 26 -7.78 0.26 -5.78
CA SER A 26 -7.48 0.97 -4.53
C SER A 26 -6.08 1.60 -4.49
N ARG A 27 -5.22 1.30 -5.47
CA ARG A 27 -3.82 1.75 -5.44
C ARG A 27 -3.71 3.28 -5.49
N PRO A 28 -2.83 3.90 -4.67
CA PRO A 28 -2.50 5.30 -4.79
C PRO A 28 -1.93 5.65 -6.17
N LEU A 29 -2.17 6.86 -6.66
CA LEU A 29 -1.56 7.38 -7.89
C LEU A 29 -0.70 8.61 -7.57
N CYS A 30 -1.27 9.55 -6.82
CA CYS A 30 -0.63 10.77 -6.34
C CYS A 30 -1.42 11.31 -5.14
N SER A 31 -0.94 12.37 -4.50
CA SER A 31 -1.71 13.07 -3.46
C SER A 31 -2.96 13.72 -4.07
N LEU A 32 -4.12 13.54 -3.44
CA LEU A 32 -5.36 14.20 -3.86
C LEU A 32 -5.42 15.64 -3.35
N SER A 33 -5.01 15.85 -2.09
CA SER A 33 -5.11 17.13 -1.39
C SER A 33 -3.74 17.74 -1.09
N SER A 34 -3.67 19.07 -1.15
CA SER A 34 -2.53 19.86 -0.69
C SER A 34 -2.54 20.06 0.84
N ASP A 35 -3.67 19.81 1.51
CA ASP A 35 -3.81 19.96 2.97
C ASP A 35 -2.87 19.00 3.71
N PRO A 36 -1.96 19.50 4.57
CA PRO A 36 -1.08 18.67 5.41
C PRO A 36 -1.81 17.67 6.32
N ASN A 37 -3.05 17.95 6.70
CA ASN A 37 -3.84 17.10 7.58
C ASN A 37 -4.65 16.03 6.83
N ASP A 38 -4.71 16.12 5.50
CA ASP A 38 -5.43 15.17 4.65
C ASP A 38 -4.46 14.42 3.72
N PRO A 39 -3.92 13.28 4.15
CA PRO A 39 -3.03 12.48 3.33
C PRO A 39 -3.78 11.56 2.35
N GLU A 40 -5.01 11.86 1.95
CA GLU A 40 -5.77 11.02 1.03
C GLU A 40 -5.11 10.95 -0.37
N PRO A 41 -4.94 9.74 -0.95
CA PRO A 41 -4.39 9.60 -2.29
C PRO A 41 -5.50 9.63 -3.33
N LEU A 42 -5.19 10.17 -4.51
CA LEU A 42 -5.99 9.89 -5.70
C LEU A 42 -5.76 8.42 -6.08
N THR A 43 -6.83 7.70 -6.41
CA THR A 43 -6.79 6.27 -6.80
C THR A 43 -7.64 6.05 -8.05
N PRO A 44 -7.42 4.97 -8.83
CA PRO A 44 -8.31 4.62 -9.94
C PRO A 44 -9.78 4.48 -9.53
N GLY A 45 -10.04 3.99 -8.30
CA GLY A 45 -11.38 3.90 -7.74
C GLY A 45 -12.14 5.23 -7.71
N HIS A 46 -11.45 6.36 -7.48
CA HIS A 46 -12.06 7.69 -7.55
C HIS A 46 -12.61 8.01 -8.95
N PHE A 47 -12.03 7.48 -10.03
CA PHE A 47 -12.54 7.68 -11.38
C PHE A 47 -13.69 6.72 -11.72
N LEU A 48 -13.68 5.51 -11.15
CA LEU A 48 -14.66 4.47 -11.45
C LEU A 48 -15.97 4.66 -10.68
N VAL A 49 -15.88 5.03 -9.39
CA VAL A 49 -17.02 5.10 -8.48
C VAL A 49 -17.08 6.40 -7.67
N PHE A 50 -16.25 7.40 -8.00
CA PHE A 50 -16.21 8.72 -7.36
C PHE A 50 -15.87 8.71 -5.86
N ARG A 51 -15.29 7.62 -5.35
CA ARG A 51 -14.88 7.48 -3.95
C ARG A 51 -13.73 6.46 -3.81
N PRO A 52 -12.96 6.49 -2.71
CA PRO A 52 -11.95 5.46 -2.46
C PRO A 52 -12.60 4.09 -2.26
N LEU A 53 -11.97 3.06 -2.82
CA LEU A 53 -12.36 1.67 -2.62
C LEU A 53 -11.77 1.15 -1.30
N THR A 54 -12.49 1.38 -0.21
CA THR A 54 -12.11 0.92 1.14
C THR A 54 -12.82 -0.37 1.51
N ALA A 55 -12.36 -1.00 2.60
CA ALA A 55 -12.96 -2.21 3.13
C ALA A 55 -12.89 -2.28 4.64
N PRO A 56 -13.84 -3.00 5.27
CA PRO A 56 -13.78 -3.25 6.69
C PRO A 56 -12.52 -4.04 7.07
N PRO A 57 -12.01 -3.88 8.29
CA PRO A 57 -10.93 -4.72 8.80
C PRO A 57 -11.36 -6.19 8.81
N GLU A 58 -10.59 -7.03 8.14
CA GLU A 58 -10.78 -8.49 8.11
C GLU A 58 -9.76 -9.19 9.01
N ARG A 59 -10.12 -10.36 9.52
CA ARG A 59 -9.18 -11.20 10.26
C ARG A 59 -8.14 -11.77 9.31
N ASP A 60 -6.86 -11.70 9.69
CA ASP A 60 -5.79 -12.32 8.92
C ASP A 60 -5.89 -13.85 9.00
N VAL A 61 -6.19 -14.51 7.87
CA VAL A 61 -6.30 -15.98 7.74
C VAL A 61 -5.11 -16.60 7.01
N THR A 62 -4.27 -15.77 6.37
CA THR A 62 -2.83 -15.76 6.60
C THR A 62 -2.06 -17.02 6.97
N THR A 63 -2.19 -17.37 8.24
CA THR A 63 -1.34 -18.35 8.91
C THR A 63 -2.08 -19.67 9.15
N LEU A 64 -3.39 -19.69 8.87
CA LEU A 64 -4.23 -20.85 9.06
C LEU A 64 -3.99 -21.86 7.94
N ASN A 65 -4.01 -23.14 8.30
CA ASN A 65 -3.93 -24.21 7.32
C ASN A 65 -5.20 -24.21 6.46
N ILE A 66 -5.02 -24.33 5.15
CA ILE A 66 -6.09 -24.29 4.15
C ILE A 66 -7.17 -25.33 4.44
N ASN A 67 -6.79 -26.52 4.94
CA ASN A 67 -7.73 -27.58 5.28
C ASN A 67 -8.69 -27.26 6.44
N ARG A 68 -8.46 -26.16 7.18
CA ARG A 68 -9.31 -25.69 8.27
C ARG A 68 -10.16 -24.48 7.89
N LEU A 69 -10.02 -23.98 6.67
CA LEU A 69 -10.75 -22.79 6.21
C LEU A 69 -12.16 -23.18 5.77
N SER A 70 -13.15 -22.41 6.20
CA SER A 70 -14.46 -22.42 5.54
C SER A 70 -14.32 -21.90 4.10
N ARG A 71 -15.34 -22.13 3.27
CA ARG A 71 -15.34 -21.63 1.88
C ARG A 71 -15.19 -20.10 1.79
N TRP A 72 -15.84 -19.38 2.69
CA TRP A 72 -15.66 -17.93 2.81
C TRP A 72 -14.24 -17.56 3.26
N GLN A 73 -13.67 -18.25 4.27
CA GLN A 73 -12.29 -17.96 4.68
C GLN A 73 -11.27 -18.29 3.59
N LEU A 74 -11.55 -19.26 2.72
CA LEU A 74 -10.71 -19.59 1.58
C LEU A 74 -10.65 -18.43 0.57
N THR A 75 -11.78 -17.81 0.22
CA THR A 75 -11.78 -16.66 -0.70
C THR A 75 -11.05 -15.46 -0.09
N GLN A 76 -11.26 -15.19 1.20
CA GLN A 76 -10.55 -14.15 1.96
C GLN A 76 -9.04 -14.42 2.02
N ARG A 77 -8.63 -15.67 2.22
CA ARG A 77 -7.22 -16.08 2.18
C ARG A 77 -6.57 -15.78 0.85
N ILE A 78 -7.22 -16.13 -0.25
CA ILE A 78 -6.75 -15.87 -1.62
C ILE A 78 -6.60 -14.35 -1.83
N GLN A 79 -7.60 -13.57 -1.42
CA GLN A 79 -7.55 -12.10 -1.51
C GLN A 79 -6.38 -11.51 -0.71
N GLN A 80 -6.19 -11.94 0.54
CA GLN A 80 -5.12 -11.47 1.41
C GLN A 80 -3.73 -11.83 0.86
N ASP A 81 -3.57 -13.03 0.30
CA ASP A 81 -2.33 -13.45 -0.34
C ASP A 81 -2.04 -12.67 -1.63
N PHE A 82 -3.08 -12.37 -2.42
CA PHE A 82 -2.96 -11.49 -3.57
C PHE A 82 -2.52 -10.10 -3.14
N TRP A 83 -3.20 -9.51 -2.16
CA TRP A 83 -2.87 -8.20 -1.61
C TRP A 83 -1.42 -8.12 -1.14
N LYS A 84 -0.95 -9.09 -0.35
CA LYS A 84 0.43 -9.10 0.17
C LYS A 84 1.46 -9.03 -0.96
N ARG A 85 1.24 -9.78 -2.04
CA ARG A 85 2.13 -9.80 -3.21
C ARG A 85 2.00 -8.54 -4.05
N TRP A 86 0.78 -8.18 -4.44
CA TRP A 86 0.51 -7.00 -5.24
C TRP A 86 1.05 -5.72 -4.61
N ARG A 87 0.84 -5.55 -3.31
CA ARG A 87 1.35 -4.40 -2.56
C ARG A 87 2.88 -4.32 -2.63
N GLN A 88 3.58 -5.44 -2.43
CA GLN A 88 5.04 -5.48 -2.52
C GLN A 88 5.53 -5.12 -3.92
N GLU A 89 4.91 -5.70 -4.96
CA GLU A 89 5.24 -5.42 -6.36
C GLU A 89 5.01 -3.95 -6.70
N TYR A 90 3.85 -3.40 -6.34
CA TYR A 90 3.52 -2.00 -6.58
C TYR A 90 4.47 -1.02 -5.87
N LEU A 91 4.80 -1.29 -4.59
CA LEU A 91 5.76 -0.45 -3.85
C LEU A 91 7.15 -0.53 -4.46
N HIS A 92 7.55 -1.69 -5.00
CA HIS A 92 8.81 -1.82 -5.72
C HIS A 92 8.82 -0.95 -6.99
N THR A 93 7.71 -0.89 -7.73
CA THR A 93 7.58 -0.02 -8.92
C THR A 93 7.77 1.46 -8.57
N LEU A 94 7.25 1.92 -7.43
CA LEU A 94 7.44 3.29 -6.94
C LEU A 94 8.88 3.59 -6.51
N GLN A 95 9.64 2.58 -6.09
CA GLN A 95 11.02 2.72 -5.64
C GLN A 95 12.07 2.45 -6.74
N GLN A 96 11.65 2.21 -7.99
CA GLN A 96 12.59 1.97 -9.08
C GLN A 96 13.48 3.19 -9.31
N ARG A 97 14.80 2.98 -9.18
CA ARG A 97 15.81 4.03 -9.40
C ARG A 97 16.11 4.17 -10.89
N THR A 98 15.83 5.33 -11.46
CA THR A 98 16.27 5.70 -12.81
C THR A 98 17.75 6.12 -12.77
N LYS A 99 18.63 5.20 -13.20
CA LYS A 99 20.08 5.35 -13.44
C LYS A 99 20.97 5.64 -12.21
N TRP A 100 22.12 4.96 -12.19
CA TRP A 100 23.18 5.07 -11.18
C TRP A 100 23.91 6.44 -11.15
N LEU A 101 23.63 7.33 -12.10
CA LEU A 101 24.40 8.55 -12.36
C LEU A 101 23.83 9.80 -11.69
N THR A 102 22.61 9.73 -11.16
CA THR A 102 21.97 10.84 -10.46
C THR A 102 21.70 10.43 -9.02
N PRO A 103 22.08 11.25 -8.01
CA PRO A 103 21.63 11.03 -6.65
C PRO A 103 20.09 10.95 -6.67
N ALA A 104 19.57 9.84 -6.15
CA ALA A 104 18.15 9.53 -6.16
C ALA A 104 17.37 10.69 -5.53
N THR A 105 16.22 11.02 -6.14
CA THR A 105 15.26 12.07 -5.75
C THR A 105 15.39 12.45 -4.29
N ASP A 106 15.91 13.66 -4.03
CA ASP A 106 15.96 14.21 -2.67
C ASP A 106 14.54 14.30 -2.15
N VAL A 107 14.17 13.30 -1.36
CA VAL A 107 12.92 13.27 -0.62
C VAL A 107 12.92 14.51 0.27
N ALA A 108 11.97 15.42 0.08
CA ALA A 108 11.92 16.70 0.76
C ALA A 108 10.82 16.72 1.84
N PRO A 109 10.92 17.60 2.85
CA PRO A 109 9.78 17.93 3.69
C PRO A 109 8.60 18.39 2.81
N GLY A 110 7.40 17.88 3.11
CA GLY A 110 6.19 18.08 2.33
C GLY A 110 5.85 16.94 1.37
N THR A 111 6.79 16.05 1.04
CA THR A 111 6.51 14.90 0.16
C THR A 111 5.55 13.92 0.85
N VAL A 112 4.49 13.52 0.13
CA VAL A 112 3.56 12.46 0.56
C VAL A 112 4.16 11.10 0.20
N VAL A 113 4.20 10.21 1.17
CA VAL A 113 4.82 8.90 1.07
C VAL A 113 3.87 7.80 1.55
N ILE A 114 3.92 6.65 0.88
CA ILE A 114 3.36 5.40 1.42
C ILE A 114 4.35 4.85 2.44
N ILE A 115 3.85 4.50 3.63
CA ILE A 115 4.65 3.91 4.71
C ILE A 115 4.64 2.39 4.54
N HIS A 116 5.79 1.79 4.26
CA HIS A 116 5.90 0.33 4.18
C HIS A 116 5.76 -0.29 5.59
N GLN A 117 4.56 -0.80 5.90
CA GLN A 117 4.28 -1.57 7.12
C GLN A 117 3.85 -2.99 6.78
N ASP A 118 4.19 -3.92 7.65
CA ASP A 118 3.78 -5.33 7.53
C ASP A 118 2.37 -5.50 8.11
N ASN A 119 1.65 -6.53 7.63
CA ASN A 119 0.33 -6.92 8.15
C ASN A 119 -0.78 -5.86 8.06
N ILE A 120 -0.81 -5.12 6.96
CA ILE A 120 -1.89 -4.16 6.69
C ILE A 120 -3.05 -4.88 6.00
N PRO A 121 -4.31 -4.63 6.41
CA PRO A 121 -5.48 -5.15 5.71
C PRO A 121 -5.49 -4.80 4.21
N PRO A 122 -6.15 -5.62 3.37
CA PRO A 122 -6.33 -5.30 1.95
C PRO A 122 -6.93 -3.91 1.73
N ARG A 123 -6.52 -3.25 0.63
CA ARG A 123 -7.02 -1.93 0.19
C ARG A 123 -6.65 -0.76 1.12
N GLN A 124 -5.86 -0.98 2.17
CA GLN A 124 -5.37 0.08 3.04
C GLN A 124 -3.93 0.44 2.71
N TRP A 125 -3.71 1.73 2.43
CA TRP A 125 -2.41 2.29 2.11
C TRP A 125 -2.05 3.33 3.16
N PRO A 126 -1.17 3.02 4.13
CA PRO A 126 -0.81 3.98 5.17
C PRO A 126 0.00 5.09 4.53
N LEU A 127 -0.56 6.29 4.57
CA LEU A 127 0.05 7.47 3.98
C LEU A 127 0.49 8.42 5.07
N GLY A 128 1.49 9.21 4.73
CA GLY A 128 1.88 10.33 5.56
C GLY A 128 2.71 11.33 4.79
N ARG A 129 2.89 12.50 5.38
CA ARG A 129 3.67 13.60 4.81
C ARG A 129 4.95 13.76 5.61
N ILE A 130 6.09 13.85 4.92
CA ILE A 130 7.37 14.07 5.58
C ILE A 130 7.40 15.48 6.17
N THR A 131 7.73 15.60 7.46
CA THR A 131 7.83 16.89 8.16
C THR A 131 9.28 17.28 8.41
N ALA A 132 10.16 16.29 8.67
CA ALA A 132 11.57 16.54 8.91
C ALA A 132 12.44 15.37 8.41
N LEU A 133 13.67 15.69 8.00
CA LEU A 133 14.69 14.74 7.59
C LEU A 133 15.87 14.78 8.55
N HIS A 134 16.38 13.60 8.90
CA HIS A 134 17.47 13.45 9.86
C HIS A 134 18.71 12.91 9.15
N PRO A 135 19.77 13.72 9.00
CA PRO A 135 21.03 13.27 8.40
C PRO A 135 21.83 12.38 9.36
N GLY A 136 22.55 11.42 8.79
CA GLY A 136 23.56 10.65 9.50
C GLY A 136 24.86 11.44 9.71
N ARG A 137 25.86 10.79 10.32
CA ARG A 137 27.22 11.38 10.48
C ARG A 137 27.90 11.70 9.14
N ASP A 138 27.49 11.02 8.08
CA ASP A 138 27.92 11.18 6.69
C ASP A 138 27.12 12.23 5.91
N SER A 139 26.27 13.02 6.58
CA SER A 139 25.32 13.99 5.99
C SER A 139 24.24 13.39 5.09
N VAL A 140 24.14 12.05 5.01
CA VAL A 140 23.12 11.37 4.21
C VAL A 140 21.85 11.22 5.03
N HIS A 141 20.72 11.70 4.50
CA HIS A 141 19.41 11.48 5.12
C HIS A 141 19.04 9.99 5.06
N ARG A 142 18.76 9.39 6.21
CA ARG A 142 18.35 7.97 6.31
C ARG A 142 17.03 7.78 7.04
N VAL A 143 16.60 8.79 7.79
CA VAL A 143 15.41 8.76 8.65
C VAL A 143 14.60 10.03 8.42
N ALA A 144 13.29 9.90 8.45
CA ALA A 144 12.34 11.00 8.34
C ALA A 144 11.28 10.91 9.45
N ASP A 145 10.80 12.06 9.89
CA ASP A 145 9.56 12.17 10.65
C ASP A 145 8.40 12.36 9.66
N VAL A 146 7.36 11.55 9.83
CA VAL A 146 6.22 11.46 8.92
C VAL A 146 4.93 11.73 9.70
N GLN A 147 4.22 12.80 9.34
CA GLN A 147 2.90 13.10 9.86
C GLN A 147 1.87 12.15 9.22
N THR A 148 1.13 11.43 10.05
CA THR A 148 -0.04 10.62 9.65
C THR A 148 -1.29 11.21 10.30
N SER A 149 -2.47 10.70 9.92
CA SER A 149 -3.73 11.05 10.58
C SER A 149 -3.75 10.70 12.08
N SER A 150 -2.96 9.70 12.49
CA SER A 150 -2.85 9.24 13.88
C SER A 150 -1.73 9.91 14.69
N GLY A 151 -0.90 10.75 14.06
CA GLY A 151 0.24 11.41 14.71
C GLY A 151 1.56 11.25 13.92
N VAL A 152 2.66 11.67 14.54
CA VAL A 152 4.00 11.67 13.94
C VAL A 152 4.69 10.32 14.15
N LEU A 153 5.20 9.74 13.07
CA LEU A 153 5.99 8.51 13.08
C LEU A 153 7.40 8.74 12.54
N ARG A 154 8.40 8.28 13.28
CA ARG A 154 9.79 8.25 12.78
C ARG A 154 10.04 6.96 12.00
N ARG A 155 10.48 7.07 10.75
CA ARG A 155 10.70 5.90 9.86
C ARG A 155 11.97 6.05 9.02
N PRO A 156 12.69 4.94 8.75
CA PRO A 156 13.78 4.94 7.77
C PRO A 156 13.25 5.27 6.37
N LEU A 157 14.00 6.05 5.58
CA LEU A 157 13.64 6.38 4.20
C LEU A 157 13.45 5.13 3.32
N ALA A 158 14.17 4.04 3.59
CA ALA A 158 13.99 2.77 2.89
C ALA A 158 12.58 2.15 3.05
N LYS A 159 11.86 2.52 4.12
CA LYS A 159 10.47 2.11 4.37
C LYS A 159 9.45 3.15 3.91
N LEU A 160 9.86 4.18 3.20
CA LEU A 160 8.99 5.22 2.67
C LEU A 160 9.04 5.18 1.15
N CYS A 161 7.88 5.10 0.51
CA CYS A 161 7.75 5.13 -0.94
C CYS A 161 7.11 6.46 -1.33
N PRO A 162 7.84 7.42 -1.93
CA PRO A 162 7.27 8.68 -2.35
C PRO A 162 6.22 8.46 -3.44
N LEU A 163 5.09 9.15 -3.31
CA LEU A 163 4.12 9.22 -4.38
C LEU A 163 4.62 10.18 -5.47
N PRO A 164 4.32 9.90 -6.75
CA PRO A 164 4.49 10.87 -7.81
C PRO A 164 3.77 12.19 -7.48
N SER A 165 4.45 13.31 -7.64
CA SER A 165 3.83 14.64 -7.63
C SER A 165 3.02 14.85 -8.92
N GLN A 166 1.90 15.56 -8.82
CA GLN A 166 1.16 16.06 -9.98
C GLN A 166 1.92 17.19 -10.69
#